data_AF-A0A7K0GPB1-F1
#
_entry.id   AF-A0A7K0GPB1-F1
#
_cell.length_a   1.000
_cell.length_b   1.000
_cell.length_c   1.000
_cell.angle_alpha   90.00
_cell.angle_beta   90.00
_cell.angle_gamma   90.00
#
_symmetry.space_group_name_H-M   'P 1'
#
loop_
_entity.id
_entity.type
_entity.pdbx_description
1 polymer ?
#
loop_
_entity_poly.entity_id
_entity_poly.type
_entity_poly.pdbx_seq_one_letter_code
_entity_poly.pdbx_strand_id
1 'polypeptide(L)' 'MLILKKPDQSELEVITMVRCVCCNCTNEETVQAVSKEAAAIQLQKLGWRAYETDDEIGANACPDCVKSLEEIEREESAA' A
#
# COMPACT_ATOMS: atom_id res chain seq x y z
N MET A 1 6.16 -20.44 22.24
CA MET A 1 5.42 -20.72 21.00
C MET A 1 4.16 -21.48 21.38
N LEU A 2 2.99 -20.84 21.29
CA LEU A 2 1.70 -21.50 21.55
C LEU A 2 1.40 -22.42 20.37
N ILE A 3 1.39 -23.73 20.60
CA ILE A 3 1.03 -24.72 19.59
C ILE A 3 -0.43 -25.11 19.82
N LEU A 4 -1.34 -24.49 19.06
CA LEU A 4 -2.76 -24.80 19.08
C LEU A 4 -3.00 -26.05 18.21
N LYS A 5 -3.09 -27.23 18.85
CA LYS A 5 -3.24 -28.50 18.12
C LYS A 5 -4.64 -28.73 17.53
N LYS A 6 -5.62 -27.89 17.86
CA LYS A 6 -7.02 -27.86 17.34
C LYS A 6 -7.69 -26.61 17.96
N PRO A 7 -7.45 -25.41 17.42
CA PRO A 7 -8.12 -24.21 17.92
C PRO A 7 -9.63 -24.33 17.69
N ASP A 8 -10.41 -23.90 18.68
CA ASP A 8 -11.85 -23.74 18.50
C ASP A 8 -12.09 -22.64 17.46
N GLN A 9 -12.76 -22.97 16.35
CA GLN A 9 -13.00 -22.00 15.28
C GLN A 9 -13.92 -20.85 15.71
N SER A 10 -14.74 -21.05 16.75
CA SER A 10 -15.58 -19.99 17.31
C SER A 10 -14.78 -18.92 18.05
N GLU A 11 -13.53 -19.21 18.40
CA GLU A 11 -12.60 -18.28 19.04
C GLU A 11 -11.56 -17.69 18.06
N LEU A 12 -11.65 -18.01 16.77
CA LEU A 12 -10.73 -17.53 15.74
C LEU A 12 -11.33 -16.37 14.94
N GLU A 13 -10.54 -15.31 14.74
CA GLU A 13 -10.86 -14.23 13.81
C GLU A 13 -10.02 -14.36 12.54
N VAL A 14 -10.67 -14.21 11.37
CA VAL A 14 -9.97 -14.20 10.08
C VAL A 14 -9.49 -12.79 9.78
N ILE A 15 -8.18 -12.61 9.74
CA ILE A 15 -7.54 -11.36 9.36
C ILE A 15 -7.04 -11.48 7.92
N THR A 16 -7.45 -10.53 7.07
CA THR A 16 -6.91 -10.41 5.70
C THR A 16 -5.92 -9.24 5.68
N MET A 17 -4.69 -9.54 5.29
CA MET A 17 -3.62 -8.55 5.12
C MET A 17 -3.28 -8.44 3.64
N VAL A 18 -3.12 -7.21 3.16
CA VAL A 18 -2.62 -6.92 1.82
C VAL A 18 -1.23 -6.32 1.94
N ARG A 19 -0.27 -6.97 1.30
CA ARG A 19 1.10 -6.50 1.21
C ARG A 19 1.29 -5.68 -0.06
N CYS A 20 1.76 -4.47 0.12
CA CYS A 20 2.06 -3.49 -0.91
C CYS A 20 3.58 -3.38 -1.07
N VAL A 21 4.07 -3.38 -2.31
CA VAL A 21 5.51 -3.27 -2.61
C VAL A 21 5.71 -2.16 -3.63
N CYS A 22 6.60 -1.22 -3.31
CA CYS A 22 6.97 -0.14 -4.21
C CYS A 22 7.75 -0.68 -5.41
N CYS A 23 7.31 -0.36 -6.62
CA CYS A 23 7.97 -0.79 -7.85
C CYS A 23 9.33 -0.14 -8.08
N ASN A 24 9.64 0.96 -7.39
CA ASN A 24 10.85 1.75 -7.62
C ASN A 24 11.96 1.44 -6.61
N CYS A 25 11.63 1.35 -5.32
CA CYS A 25 12.62 1.16 -4.25
C CYS A 25 12.41 -0.13 -3.43
N THR A 26 11.43 -0.96 -3.80
CA THR A 26 11.08 -2.21 -3.10
C THR A 26 10.61 -2.05 -1.65
N ASN A 27 10.42 -0.82 -1.15
CA ASN A 27 9.84 -0.60 0.16
C ASN A 27 8.46 -1.28 0.25
N GLU A 28 8.18 -1.89 1.40
CA GLU A 28 6.97 -2.68 1.62
C GLU A 28 6.13 -2.07 2.74
N GLU A 29 4.80 -2.13 2.58
CA GLU A 29 3.84 -1.77 3.62
C GLU A 29 2.75 -2.84 3.67
N THR A 30 2.20 -3.13 4.85
CA THR A 30 1.14 -4.13 4.98
C THR A 30 -0.05 -3.52 5.69
N VAL A 31 -1.22 -3.61 5.05
CA VAL A 31 -2.47 -3.08 5.58
C VAL A 31 -3.48 -4.20 5.79
N GLN A 32 -4.27 -4.12 6.86
CA GLN A 32 -5.38 -5.04 7.09
C GLN A 32 -6.58 -4.56 6.28
N ALA A 33 -6.98 -5.35 5.29
CA ALA A 33 -8.08 -5.01 4.39
C ALA A 33 -8.73 -6.25 3.81
N VAL A 34 -10.06 -6.22 3.66
CA VAL A 34 -10.85 -7.34 3.11
C VAL A 34 -10.84 -7.41 1.58
N SER A 35 -10.30 -6.39 0.90
CA SER A 35 -10.16 -6.33 -0.56
C SER A 35 -8.96 -5.48 -0.98
N LYS A 36 -8.56 -5.56 -2.26
CA LYS A 36 -7.46 -4.75 -2.81
C LYS A 36 -7.83 -3.26 -2.88
N GLU A 37 -9.08 -2.95 -3.18
CA GLU A 37 -9.61 -1.59 -3.26
C GLU A 37 -9.61 -0.94 -1.87
N ALA A 38 -10.06 -1.68 -0.84
CA ALA A 38 -9.99 -1.22 0.54
C ALA A 38 -8.54 -1.01 1.01
N ALA A 39 -7.61 -1.87 0.57
CA ALA A 39 -6.18 -1.69 0.84
C ALA A 39 -5.63 -0.43 0.15
N ALA A 40 -5.99 -0.19 -1.11
CA ALA A 40 -5.54 0.98 -1.87
C ALA A 40 -5.96 2.29 -1.19
N ILE A 41 -7.20 2.39 -0.69
CA ILE A 41 -7.68 3.56 0.07
C ILE A 41 -6.86 3.76 1.35
N GLN A 42 -6.47 2.69 2.04
CA GLN A 42 -5.62 2.80 3.24
C GLN A 42 -4.20 3.25 2.88
N LEU A 43 -3.61 2.68 1.84
CA LEU A 43 -2.27 3.02 1.36
C LEU A 43 -2.19 4.48 0.88
N GLN A 44 -3.23 4.98 0.21
CA GLN A 44 -3.36 6.40 -0.16
C GLN A 44 -3.27 7.31 1.06
N LYS A 45 -3.94 6.96 2.17
CA LYS A 45 -3.86 7.73 3.42
C LYS A 45 -2.46 7.72 4.04
N LEU A 46 -1.65 6.71 3.72
CA LEU A 46 -0.24 6.62 4.10
C LEU A 46 0.68 7.37 3.13
N GLY A 47 0.13 8.02 2.10
CA GLY A 47 0.89 8.79 1.11
C GLY A 47 1.42 7.96 -0.06
N TRP A 48 0.99 6.70 -0.20
CA TRP A 48 1.29 5.95 -1.42
C TRP A 48 0.55 6.59 -2.59
N ARG A 49 1.11 6.42 -3.81
CA ARG A 49 0.50 6.97 -5.02
C ARG A 49 -0.97 6.56 -5.13
N ALA A 50 -1.82 7.55 -5.34
CA ALA A 50 -3.22 7.36 -5.65
C ALA A 50 -3.49 7.71 -7.11
N TYR A 51 -4.59 7.17 -7.60
CA TYR A 51 -5.10 7.42 -8.94
C TYR A 51 -6.22 8.43 -8.87
N GLU A 52 -6.24 9.38 -9.81
CA GLU A 52 -7.25 10.43 -9.86
C GLU A 52 -8.57 9.94 -10.46
N THR A 53 -8.51 8.87 -11.26
CA THR A 53 -9.67 8.29 -11.94
C THR A 53 -9.68 6.76 -11.84
N ASP A 54 -10.88 6.17 -11.94
CA ASP A 54 -11.07 4.72 -11.84
C ASP A 54 -10.39 3.94 -12.97
N ASP A 55 -10.14 4.58 -14.11
CA ASP A 55 -9.51 3.98 -15.30
C ASP A 55 -7.99 4.18 -15.34
N GLU A 56 -7.41 4.91 -14.37
CA GLU A 56 -5.97 5.14 -14.35
C GLU A 56 -5.22 3.86 -13.95
N ILE A 57 -4.20 3.53 -14.73
CA ILE A 57 -3.28 2.44 -14.43
C ILE A 57 -1.91 3.03 -14.23
N GLY A 58 -1.29 2.78 -13.08
CA GLY A 58 0.07 3.22 -12.83
C GLY A 58 0.87 2.25 -11.97
N ALA A 59 2.12 2.64 -11.76
CA ALA A 59 3.04 1.91 -10.90
C ALA A 59 2.72 2.21 -9.43
N ASN A 60 2.85 1.18 -8.61
CA ASN A 60 2.70 1.31 -7.18
C ASN A 60 3.96 1.96 -6.58
N ALA A 61 3.84 3.17 -6.05
CA ALA A 61 4.96 3.96 -5.55
C ALA A 61 4.74 4.39 -4.09
N CYS A 62 5.77 4.19 -3.26
CA CYS A 62 5.75 4.60 -1.87
C CYS A 62 5.87 6.13 -1.73
N PRO A 63 5.54 6.68 -0.54
CA PRO A 63 5.54 8.12 -0.31
C PRO A 63 6.87 8.81 -0.61
N ASP A 64 7.99 8.14 -0.32
CA ASP A 64 9.32 8.71 -0.55
C ASP A 64 9.63 8.82 -2.04
N CYS A 65 9.31 7.79 -2.84
CA CYS A 65 9.48 7.85 -4.28
C CYS A 65 8.56 8.87 -4.95
N VAL A 66 7.33 9.04 -4.44
CA VAL A 66 6.41 10.08 -4.92
C VAL A 66 7.02 11.46 -4.67
N LYS A 67 7.48 11.75 -3.45
CA LYS A 67 8.12 13.03 -3.12
C LYS A 67 9.37 13.32 -3.96
N SER A 68 10.22 12.31 -4.16
CA SER A 68 11.41 12.50 -5.01
C SER A 68 11.04 12.86 -6.45
N LEU A 69 9.96 12.29 -7.00
CA LEU A 69 9.48 12.67 -8.34
C LEU A 69 8.93 14.10 -8.36
N GLU A 70 8.12 14.48 -7.37
CA GLU A 70 7.59 15.85 -7.24
C GLU A 70 8.69 16.92 -7.07
N GLU A 71 9.80 16.57 -6.43
CA GLU A 71 10.98 17.44 -6.30
C GLU A 71 11.68 17.63 -7.65
N ILE A 72 11.91 16.54 -8.39
CA ILE A 72 12.51 16.58 -9.73
C ILE A 72 11.68 17.44 -10.68
N GLU A 73 10.37 17.21 -10.75
CA GLU A 73 9.46 17.96 -11.64
C GLU A 73 9.45 19.46 -11.30
N ARG A 74 9.58 19.80 -10.02
CA ARG A 74 9.65 21.20 -9.55
C ARG A 74 10.95 21.87 -9.94
N GLU A 75 12.07 21.17 -9.82
CA GLU A 75 13.38 21.67 -10.25
C GLU A 75 13.43 21.89 -11.76
N GLU A 76 12.89 20.96 -12.55
CA GLU A 76 12.78 21.09 -14.02
C GLU A 76 11.88 22.26 -14.44
N SER A 77 10.78 22.48 -13.73
CA SER A 77 9.84 23.59 -14.02
C SER A 77 10.39 24.97 -13.63
N ALA A 78 11.43 25.02 -12.79
CA ALA A 78 12.05 26.25 -12.31
C ALA A 78 13.29 26.67 -13.13
N ALA A 79 13.75 25.83 -14.06
CA ALA A 79 14.90 26.04 -14.94
C ALA A 79 14.49 26.68 -16.29
#